data_AF-A0A371KQ63-F1
#
_entry.id   AF-A0A371KQ63-F1
#
_cell.length_a   1.000
_cell.length_b   1.000
_cell.length_c   1.000
_cell.angle_alpha   90.00
_cell.angle_beta   90.00
_cell.angle_gamma   90.00
#
_symmetry.space_group_name_H-M   'P 1'
#
loop_
_entity.id
_entity.type
_entity.pdbx_description
1 polymer ?
#
loop_
_entity_poly.entity_id
_entity_poly.type
_entity_poly.pdbx_seq_one_letter_code
_entity_poly.pdbx_strand_id
1 'polypeptide(L)'
;MSDAAARLVEAFRSFGGDDLRDLWVFDHHGYEHLYVREDVSDALECLDISQFIDNERFGYVTRDTYETLYYADYGYTVRGFDSFEQFRTFVGDRPTGILAGFDRGAGRDFAALHDRVCALNDEFDGADLFSDPTARDRLP
;
A
#
# COMPACT_ATOMS: atom_id res chain seq x y z
N MET A 1 -4.02 3.49 16.17
CA MET A 1 -4.58 3.59 14.81
C MET A 1 -5.18 4.97 14.66
N SER A 2 -4.64 5.76 13.73
CA SER A 2 -5.19 7.07 13.36
C SER A 2 -6.53 6.89 12.64
N ASP A 3 -7.38 7.92 12.61
CA ASP A 3 -8.65 7.87 11.88
C ASP A 3 -8.42 7.62 10.38
N ALA A 4 -7.35 8.19 9.82
CA ALA A 4 -6.97 7.99 8.41
C ALA A 4 -6.58 6.53 8.13
N ALA A 5 -5.75 5.92 8.99
CA ALA A 5 -5.37 4.52 8.85
C ALA A 5 -6.56 3.56 9.01
N ALA A 6 -7.47 3.84 9.95
CA ALA A 6 -8.70 3.06 10.11
C ALA A 6 -9.58 3.12 8.86
N ARG A 7 -9.79 4.31 8.30
CA ARG A 7 -10.54 4.50 7.06
C ARG A 7 -9.90 3.83 5.85
N LEU A 8 -8.57 3.83 5.79
CA LEU A 8 -7.83 3.12 4.76
C LEU A 8 -8.10 1.61 4.85
N VAL A 9 -7.96 1.02 6.04
CA VAL A 9 -8.27 -0.40 6.26
C VAL A 9 -9.71 -0.72 5.88
N GLU A 10 -10.68 0.12 6.26
CA GLU A 10 -12.09 -0.04 5.88
C GLU A 10 -12.30 -0.04 4.36
N ALA A 11 -11.62 0.86 3.63
CA ALA A 11 -11.73 0.95 2.18
C ALA A 11 -11.18 -0.29 1.48
N PHE A 12 -10.01 -0.78 1.90
CA PHE A 12 -9.42 -2.00 1.36
C PHE A 12 -10.24 -3.25 1.69
N ARG A 13 -10.80 -3.34 2.90
CA ARG A 13 -11.71 -4.43 3.29
C ARG A 13 -13.02 -4.39 2.50
N SER A 14 -13.56 -3.20 2.25
CA SER A 14 -14.78 -3.05 1.44
C SER A 14 -14.55 -3.44 -0.02
N PHE A 15 -13.34 -3.20 -0.54
CA PHE A 15 -12.95 -3.53 -1.90
C PHE A 15 -12.61 -5.02 -2.08
N GLY A 16 -11.78 -5.57 -1.19
CA GLY A 16 -11.30 -6.95 -1.28
C GLY A 16 -12.19 -7.99 -0.60
N GLY A 17 -13.03 -7.58 0.35
CA GLY A 17 -13.76 -8.51 1.20
C GLY A 17 -12.81 -9.48 1.90
N ASP A 18 -13.16 -10.77 1.83
CA ASP A 18 -12.37 -11.85 2.40
C ASP A 18 -11.06 -12.10 1.63
N ASP A 19 -10.94 -11.58 0.40
CA ASP A 19 -9.75 -11.78 -0.43
C ASP A 19 -8.58 -10.88 0.00
N LEU A 20 -8.82 -9.83 0.78
CA LEU A 20 -7.74 -8.97 1.28
C LEU A 20 -6.82 -9.79 2.19
N ARG A 21 -5.53 -9.85 1.87
CA ARG A 21 -4.52 -10.63 2.59
C ARG A 21 -3.72 -9.79 3.56
N ASP A 22 -3.27 -8.65 3.08
CA ASP A 22 -2.36 -7.77 3.78
C ASP A 22 -2.54 -6.32 3.31
N LEU A 23 -2.20 -5.37 4.18
CA LEU A 23 -2.19 -3.94 3.87
C LEU A 23 -1.05 -3.26 4.62
N TRP A 24 -0.14 -2.68 3.86
CA TRP A 24 1.04 -1.98 4.34
C TRP A 24 0.98 -0.52 3.94
N VAL A 25 1.52 0.32 4.83
CA VAL A 25 1.92 1.69 4.51
C VAL A 25 3.41 1.82 4.73
N PHE A 26 4.08 2.58 3.88
CA PHE A 26 5.50 2.83 4.00
C PHE A 26 5.86 4.20 3.47
N ASP A 27 6.93 4.76 4.00
CA ASP A 27 7.56 5.97 3.49
C ASP A 27 9.08 5.77 3.42
N HIS A 28 9.82 6.85 3.22
CA HIS A 28 11.29 6.84 3.23
C HIS A 28 11.96 6.47 4.56
N HIS A 29 11.24 6.51 5.68
CA HIS A 29 11.80 6.31 7.01
C HIS A 29 11.40 4.95 7.59
N GLY A 30 10.16 4.53 7.41
CA GLY A 30 9.66 3.28 7.98
C GLY A 30 8.50 2.67 7.21
N TYR A 31 7.95 1.60 7.79
CA TYR A 31 6.79 0.90 7.29
C TYR A 31 5.96 0.36 8.44
N GLU A 32 4.66 0.22 8.19
CA GLU A 32 3.71 -0.32 9.15
C GLU A 32 2.73 -1.24 8.45
N HIS A 33 2.38 -2.31 9.14
CA HIS A 33 1.34 -3.21 8.70
C HIS A 33 0.01 -2.86 9.37
N LEU A 34 -0.99 -2.50 8.57
CA LEU A 34 -2.29 -2.05 9.05
C LEU A 34 -3.30 -3.18 9.16
N TYR A 35 -3.14 -4.24 8.38
CA TYR A 35 -4.04 -5.40 8.39
C TYR A 35 -3.35 -6.65 7.86
N VAL A 36 -3.35 -7.74 8.64
CA VAL A 36 -3.03 -9.10 8.17
C VAL A 36 -4.27 -9.97 8.25
N ARG A 37 -4.47 -10.85 7.26
CA ARG A 37 -5.37 -12.00 7.41
C ARG A 37 -4.66 -13.13 8.15
N GLU A 38 -5.36 -13.81 9.05
CA GLU A 38 -4.77 -14.76 10.00
C GLU A 38 -3.91 -15.86 9.34
N ASP A 39 -4.36 -16.45 8.24
CA ASP A 39 -3.65 -17.48 7.46
C ASP A 39 -2.40 -16.97 6.73
N VAL A 40 -2.29 -15.66 6.54
CA VAL A 40 -1.16 -15.00 5.88
C VAL A 40 -0.09 -14.57 6.89
N SER A 41 -0.46 -14.40 8.17
CA SER A 41 0.47 -13.96 9.23
C SER A 41 1.69 -14.86 9.31
N ASP A 42 1.49 -16.19 9.35
CA ASP A 42 2.57 -17.18 9.43
C ASP A 42 3.50 -17.15 8.19
N ALA A 43 2.94 -16.86 7.01
CA ALA A 43 3.71 -16.75 5.77
C ALA A 43 4.56 -15.47 5.74
N LEU A 44 4.05 -14.37 6.29
CA LEU A 44 4.77 -13.10 6.41
C LEU A 44 5.90 -13.16 7.44
N GLU A 45 5.75 -13.93 8.51
CA GLU A 45 6.83 -14.15 9.50
C GLU A 45 8.07 -14.83 8.91
N CYS A 46 7.91 -15.56 7.81
CA CYS A 46 9.01 -16.22 7.10
C CYS A 46 9.70 -15.31 6.07
N LEU A 47 9.17 -14.11 5.83
CA LEU A 47 9.71 -13.16 4.85
C LEU A 47 10.59 -12.11 5.55
N ASP A 48 11.69 -11.75 4.90
CA ASP A 48 12.44 -10.55 5.27
C ASP A 48 11.67 -9.32 4.78
N ILE A 49 10.75 -8.86 5.64
CA ILE A 49 9.81 -7.77 5.34
C ILE A 49 10.57 -6.46 5.07
N SER A 50 11.68 -6.18 5.77
CA SER A 50 12.45 -4.96 5.51
C SER A 50 13.06 -5.00 4.12
N GLN A 51 13.66 -6.13 3.73
CA GLN A 51 14.19 -6.30 2.38
C GLN A 51 13.09 -6.21 1.30
N PHE A 52 11.91 -6.78 1.57
CA PHE A 52 10.78 -6.72 0.66
C PHE A 52 10.28 -5.27 0.47
N ILE A 53 10.06 -4.54 1.57
CA ILE A 53 9.63 -3.14 1.52
C ILE A 53 10.70 -2.24 0.91
N ASP A 54 12.00 -2.48 1.18
CA ASP A 54 13.08 -1.72 0.56
C ASP A 54 13.10 -1.90 -0.96
N ASN A 55 12.85 -3.11 -1.47
CA ASN A 55 12.68 -3.33 -2.90
C ASN A 55 11.47 -2.56 -3.48
N GLU A 56 10.38 -2.47 -2.73
CA GLU A 56 9.20 -1.68 -3.13
C GLU A 56 9.47 -0.16 -3.09
N ARG A 57 10.28 0.30 -2.14
CA ARG A 57 10.76 1.68 -2.05
C ARG A 57 11.68 2.06 -3.20
N PHE A 58 12.49 1.16 -3.77
CA PHE A 58 13.20 1.46 -5.02
C PHE A 58 12.24 1.76 -6.20
N GLY A 59 11.01 1.23 -6.12
CA GLY A 59 9.89 1.61 -6.99
C GLY A 59 9.52 3.10 -6.93
N TYR A 60 9.87 3.79 -5.85
CA TYR A 60 9.63 5.21 -5.67
C TYR A 60 10.57 6.08 -6.53
N VAL A 61 11.87 5.76 -6.58
CA VAL A 61 12.85 6.45 -7.46
C VAL A 61 12.46 6.31 -8.93
N THR A 62 11.81 5.21 -9.29
CA THR A 62 11.28 5.00 -10.64
C THR A 62 9.98 5.77 -10.91
N ARG A 63 9.18 6.14 -9.90
CA ARG A 63 7.98 6.99 -10.06
C ARG A 63 8.33 8.40 -10.54
N ASP A 64 9.23 9.10 -9.84
CA ASP A 64 9.70 10.45 -10.26
C ASP A 64 10.24 10.41 -11.69
N THR A 65 10.87 9.29 -12.05
CA THR A 65 11.35 9.02 -13.41
C THR A 65 10.20 8.85 -14.40
N TYR A 66 9.12 8.13 -14.07
CA TYR A 66 7.95 8.01 -14.95
C TYR A 66 7.19 9.33 -15.13
N GLU A 67 6.99 10.10 -14.06
CA GLU A 67 6.31 11.41 -14.12
C GLU A 67 7.10 12.43 -14.94
N THR A 68 8.44 12.32 -14.93
CA THR A 68 9.30 13.19 -15.74
C THR A 68 9.44 12.72 -17.20
N LEU A 69 9.31 11.41 -17.47
CA LEU A 69 9.63 10.81 -18.77
C LEU A 69 8.40 10.37 -19.59
N TYR A 70 7.19 10.49 -19.05
CA TYR A 70 5.97 10.05 -19.72
C TYR A 70 4.89 11.14 -19.77
N TYR A 71 3.96 11.05 -20.73
CA TYR A 71 2.92 12.07 -20.94
C TYR A 71 1.74 11.98 -19.95
N ALA A 72 1.84 11.11 -18.96
CA ALA A 72 0.79 10.82 -18.01
C ALA A 72 1.40 10.48 -16.64
N ASP A 73 0.65 10.80 -15.60
CA ASP A 73 1.08 10.59 -14.22
C ASP A 73 0.95 9.12 -13.81
N TYR A 74 1.83 8.68 -12.92
CA TYR A 74 1.76 7.34 -12.36
C TYR A 74 0.62 7.24 -11.35
N GLY A 75 -0.40 6.44 -11.64
CA GLY A 75 -1.47 6.12 -10.70
C GLY A 75 -1.09 4.96 -9.77
N TYR A 76 -1.00 3.75 -10.32
CA TYR A 76 -0.79 2.54 -9.54
C TYR A 76 -0.17 1.41 -10.39
N THR A 77 0.23 0.32 -9.74
CA THR A 77 0.67 -0.92 -10.39
C THR A 77 0.00 -2.13 -9.76
N VAL A 78 -0.33 -3.12 -10.59
CA VAL A 78 -0.79 -4.44 -10.15
C VAL A 78 0.21 -5.48 -10.61
N ARG A 79 0.67 -6.33 -9.70
CA ARG A 79 1.55 -7.47 -9.99
C ARG A 79 0.85 -8.78 -9.64
N GLY A 80 0.86 -9.72 -10.58
CA GLY A 80 0.35 -11.07 -10.33
C GLY A 80 1.47 -11.99 -9.85
N PHE A 81 1.30 -12.57 -8.67
CA PHE A 81 2.07 -13.71 -8.19
C PHE A 81 1.31 -15.02 -8.47
N ASP A 82 1.93 -16.16 -8.21
CA ASP A 82 1.29 -17.46 -8.42
C ASP A 82 -0.02 -17.61 -7.62
N SER A 83 -0.03 -17.07 -6.41
CA SER A 83 -1.05 -17.27 -5.38
C SER A 83 -1.87 -16.02 -5.06
N PHE A 84 -1.42 -14.81 -5.41
CA PHE A 84 -2.11 -13.55 -5.14
C PHE A 84 -1.84 -12.47 -6.18
N GLU A 85 -2.62 -11.39 -6.12
CA GLU A 85 -2.36 -10.14 -6.82
C GLU A 85 -1.95 -9.08 -5.81
N GLN A 86 -1.01 -8.24 -6.19
CA GLN A 86 -0.52 -7.16 -5.36
C GLN A 86 -0.78 -5.81 -6.02
N PHE A 87 -1.50 -4.96 -5.32
CA PHE A 87 -1.73 -3.57 -5.69
C PHE A 87 -0.73 -2.66 -4.97
N ARG A 88 -0.16 -1.72 -5.71
CA ARG A 88 0.73 -0.68 -5.18
C ARG A 88 0.35 0.69 -5.72
N THR A 89 0.25 1.67 -4.84
CA THR A 89 0.03 3.08 -5.20
C THR A 89 0.83 3.99 -4.27
N PHE A 90 0.93 5.26 -4.63
CA PHE A 90 1.50 6.31 -3.78
C PHE A 90 0.50 7.46 -3.69
N VAL A 91 0.49 8.18 -2.57
CA VAL A 91 -0.37 9.35 -2.36
C VAL A 91 0.39 10.50 -1.69
N GLY A 92 -0.05 11.73 -1.98
CA GLY A 92 0.51 12.97 -1.43
C GLY A 92 1.84 13.40 -2.05
N ASP A 93 2.25 14.63 -1.73
CA ASP A 93 3.48 15.27 -2.23
C ASP A 93 4.76 14.78 -1.55
N ARG A 94 4.63 14.27 -0.31
CA ARG A 94 5.65 13.47 0.38
C ARG A 94 5.16 12.04 0.39
N PRO A 95 5.43 11.29 -0.68
CA PRO A 95 4.56 10.20 -1.04
C PRO A 95 4.68 9.04 -0.06
N THR A 96 3.54 8.73 0.53
CA THR A 96 3.35 7.52 1.31
C THR A 96 2.94 6.41 0.34
N GLY A 97 3.70 5.33 0.34
CA GLY A 97 3.41 4.13 -0.43
C GLY A 97 2.37 3.27 0.29
N ILE A 98 1.45 2.72 -0.48
CA ILE A 98 0.44 1.77 -0.02
C ILE A 98 0.61 0.50 -0.82
N LEU A 99 0.67 -0.64 -0.13
CA LEU A 99 0.80 -1.96 -0.72
C LEU A 99 -0.25 -2.89 -0.14
N ALA A 100 -0.97 -3.62 -0.99
CA ALA A 100 -1.96 -4.59 -0.53
C ALA A 100 -1.95 -5.85 -1.39
N GLY A 101 -2.00 -7.01 -0.73
CA GLY A 101 -2.20 -8.31 -1.33
C GLY A 101 -3.67 -8.73 -1.34
N PHE A 102 -4.09 -9.37 -2.43
CA PHE A 102 -5.42 -9.95 -2.58
C PHE A 102 -5.34 -11.37 -3.14
N ASP A 103 -6.16 -12.31 -2.65
CA ASP A 103 -6.32 -13.63 -3.26
C ASP A 103 -6.55 -13.49 -4.78
N ARG A 104 -6.05 -14.45 -5.56
CA ARG A 104 -6.40 -14.49 -6.99
C ARG A 104 -7.89 -14.79 -7.16
N GLY A 105 -8.57 -14.01 -8.00
CA GLY A 105 -10.00 -14.13 -8.20
C GLY A 105 -10.47 -13.58 -9.53
N ALA A 106 -11.77 -13.30 -9.63
CA ALA A 106 -12.31 -12.52 -10.73
C ALA A 106 -11.64 -11.14 -10.75
N GLY A 107 -11.38 -10.60 -11.94
CA GLY A 107 -10.69 -9.32 -12.08
C GLY A 107 -11.33 -8.21 -11.25
N ARG A 108 -10.50 -7.47 -10.51
CA ARG A 108 -10.93 -6.36 -9.65
C ARG A 108 -10.67 -5.02 -10.32
N ASP A 109 -11.52 -4.04 -10.00
CA ASP A 109 -11.37 -2.68 -10.49
C ASP A 109 -10.36 -1.90 -9.62
N PHE A 110 -9.08 -2.16 -9.84
CA PHE A 110 -8.00 -1.48 -9.13
C PHE A 110 -7.93 0.02 -9.43
N ALA A 111 -8.54 0.50 -10.52
CA ALA A 111 -8.66 1.93 -10.79
C ALA A 111 -9.62 2.58 -9.78
N ALA A 112 -10.78 1.98 -9.56
CA ALA A 112 -11.72 2.46 -8.55
C ALA A 112 -11.12 2.44 -7.13
N LEU A 113 -10.29 1.44 -6.81
CA LEU A 113 -9.55 1.41 -5.55
C LEU A 113 -8.56 2.58 -5.44
N HIS A 114 -7.77 2.82 -6.50
CA HIS A 114 -6.82 3.94 -6.54
C HIS A 114 -7.54 5.29 -6.35
N ASP A 115 -8.62 5.53 -7.08
CA ASP A 115 -9.40 6.76 -6.96
C ASP A 115 -9.94 6.96 -5.54
N ARG A 116 -10.41 5.87 -4.90
CA ARG A 116 -10.87 5.92 -3.51
C ARG A 116 -9.75 6.26 -2.54
N VAL A 117 -8.55 5.71 -2.75
CA VAL A 117 -7.36 5.99 -1.94
C VAL A 117 -6.92 7.45 -2.08
N CYS A 118 -6.92 7.99 -3.30
CA CYS A 118 -6.64 9.42 -3.54
C CYS A 118 -7.67 10.31 -2.84
N ALA A 119 -8.96 10.01 -2.97
CA ALA A 119 -10.02 10.77 -2.29
C ALA A 119 -9.90 10.75 -0.76
N LEU A 120 -9.46 9.63 -0.17
CA LEU A 120 -9.18 9.54 1.27
C LEU A 120 -7.98 10.42 1.66
N ASN A 121 -6.90 10.38 0.88
CA ASN A 121 -5.74 11.24 1.12
C ASN A 121 -6.12 12.71 1.15
N ASP A 122 -6.99 13.14 0.24
CA ASP A 122 -7.49 14.52 0.17
C ASP A 122 -8.43 14.85 1.34
N GLU A 123 -9.32 13.94 1.73
CA GLU A 123 -10.22 14.09 2.89
C GLU A 123 -9.45 14.34 4.19
N PHE A 124 -8.29 13.69 4.31
CA PHE A 124 -7.42 13.81 5.47
C PHE A 124 -6.31 14.86 5.31
N ASP A 125 -6.30 15.66 4.24
CA ASP A 125 -5.28 16.68 3.97
C ASP A 125 -3.84 16.12 4.03
N GLY A 126 -3.65 14.91 3.52
CA GLY A 126 -2.37 14.19 3.60
C GLY A 126 -1.96 13.81 5.03
N ALA A 127 -2.91 13.67 5.95
CA ALA A 127 -2.61 13.22 7.31
C ALA A 127 -1.95 11.85 7.32
N ASP A 128 -1.31 11.56 8.45
CA ASP A 128 -0.50 10.38 8.63
C ASP A 128 -1.32 9.09 8.48
N LEU A 129 -1.03 8.34 7.41
CA LEU A 129 -1.61 7.02 7.16
C LEU A 129 -1.01 5.95 8.06
N PHE A 130 0.06 6.28 8.79
CA PHE A 130 0.59 5.43 9.85
C PHE A 130 -0.34 5.47 11.07
N SER A 131 -0.55 4.30 11.64
CA SER A 131 -1.29 4.11 12.88
C SER A 131 -0.44 4.36 14.13
N ASP A 132 0.88 4.16 14.02
CA ASP A 132 1.89 4.45 15.02
C ASP A 132 2.97 5.40 14.43
N PRO A 133 3.08 6.65 14.92
CA PRO A 133 4.08 7.61 14.44
C PRO A 133 5.52 7.11 14.58
N THR A 134 5.79 6.19 15.51
CA THR A 134 7.12 5.61 15.75
C THR A 134 7.45 4.50 14.77
N ALA A 135 6.48 3.99 14.01
CA ALA A 135 6.72 3.01 12.95
C ALA A 135 7.56 3.60 11.80
N ARG A 136 7.55 4.93 11.63
CA ARG A 136 8.47 5.65 10.73
C ARG A 136 9.93 5.54 11.15
N ASP A 137 10.22 5.42 12.43
CA ASP A 137 11.61 5.40 12.94
C ASP A 137 12.19 3.99 13.09
N ARG A 138 11.48 2.97 12.60
CA ARG A 138 12.04 1.63 12.39
C ARG A 138 12.94 1.67 11.15
N LEU A 139 14.14 2.20 11.35
CA LEU A 139 15.25 2.10 10.39
C LEU A 139 15.45 0.64 9.95
N PRO A 140 15.87 0.40 8.70
CA PRO A 140 16.16 -0.94 8.18
C PRO A 140 17.24 -1.67 9.00
#